data_AF-A0A8C0AAL9-F1
#
_entry.id   AF-A0A8C0AAL9-F1
#
_cell.length_a   1.000
_cell.length_b   1.000
_cell.length_c   1.000
_cell.angle_alpha   90.00
_cell.angle_beta   90.00
_cell.angle_gamma   90.00
#
_symmetry.space_group_name_H-M   'P 1'
#
loop_
_entity.id
_entity.type
_entity.pdbx_description
1 polymer ?
#
loop_
_entity_poly.entity_id
_entity_poly.type
_entity_poly.pdbx_seq_one_letter_code
_entity_poly.pdbx_strand_id
1 'polypeptide(L)'
;MSETYAKRLSAILLDAVTDKDPQMQEQVCGALCDFGESKPAEVLSACEEHLRLHEKLAHPYRTIILRAMEIVVSNHISELDKDMARAIILLASNEMTKVKELVSDWQQAASSVLVAVGRRFISSVMEELLSKFQPGLLPHPCTVHTLASLSVSNVFGVVPFLTSILSTMLPMLGAAKHDSMKVVFCCALQRFSESILEYLANLDQAPDPTVRKDAFASDIFGAYDILFHQWLQSGGAKLRLAVVEALGPMSHLLPSEKLEEQLPKLLPRVLAFYKKHTETVHVSKSLSQILEAAVSVGSRTLDIHLNSLLAALHAQICVPVESSSPLVMSNQKEVLRCFTVLACCSPDRLLAFLLPKLDTSNERTRVGTLQVLRHIINTAGEYLVERRWDRPTLSIFSMKRSILL
;
A
#
# COMPACT_ATOMS: atom_id res chain seq x y z
N MET A 1 -12.82 -35.41 -31.56
CA MET A 1 -13.43 -34.86 -30.34
C MET A 1 -14.19 -33.62 -30.72
N SER A 2 -15.49 -33.53 -30.38
CA SER A 2 -16.32 -32.38 -30.71
C SER A 2 -15.84 -31.18 -29.91
N GLU A 3 -15.23 -30.21 -30.59
CA GLU A 3 -15.01 -28.87 -30.06
C GLU A 3 -16.34 -28.33 -29.52
N THR A 4 -16.39 -27.95 -28.25
CA THR A 4 -17.62 -27.44 -27.64
C THR A 4 -18.02 -26.14 -28.33
N TYR A 5 -19.32 -25.92 -28.57
CA TYR A 5 -19.85 -24.69 -29.17
C TYR A 5 -19.28 -23.43 -28.51
N ALA A 6 -19.06 -23.50 -27.18
CA ALA A 6 -18.42 -22.47 -26.40
C ALA A 6 -17.00 -22.11 -26.89
N LYS A 7 -16.14 -23.10 -27.13
CA LYS A 7 -14.78 -22.85 -27.61
C LYS A 7 -14.76 -22.19 -28.98
N ARG A 8 -15.67 -22.57 -29.88
CA ARG A 8 -15.79 -21.93 -31.21
C ARG A 8 -16.24 -20.48 -31.12
N LEU A 9 -17.24 -20.19 -30.29
CA LEU A 9 -17.71 -18.83 -30.11
C LEU A 9 -16.62 -17.94 -29.50
N SER A 10 -15.91 -18.43 -28.48
CA SER A 10 -14.76 -17.73 -27.90
C SER A 10 -13.66 -17.49 -28.94
N ALA A 11 -13.34 -18.46 -29.79
CA ALA A 11 -12.35 -18.29 -30.86
C ALA A 11 -12.74 -17.18 -31.84
N ILE A 12 -14.01 -17.12 -32.27
CA ILE A 12 -14.53 -16.07 -33.14
C ILE A 12 -14.40 -14.69 -32.48
N LEU A 13 -14.74 -14.58 -31.20
CA LEU A 13 -14.59 -13.34 -30.44
C LEU A 13 -13.10 -12.94 -30.33
N LEU A 14 -12.22 -13.89 -30.06
CA LEU A 14 -10.78 -13.64 -29.91
C LEU A 14 -10.14 -13.19 -31.22
N ASP A 15 -10.54 -13.74 -32.36
CA ASP A 15 -10.08 -13.30 -33.68
C ASP A 15 -10.53 -11.84 -33.97
N ALA A 16 -11.73 -11.47 -33.51
CA ALA A 16 -12.26 -10.11 -33.63
C ALA A 16 -11.55 -9.07 -32.75
N VAL A 17 -10.73 -9.48 -31.76
CA VAL A 17 -9.92 -8.54 -30.93
C VAL A 17 -8.98 -7.70 -31.79
N THR A 18 -8.56 -8.21 -32.96
CA THR A 18 -7.62 -7.54 -33.87
C THR A 18 -8.25 -6.42 -34.72
N ASP A 19 -9.55 -6.13 -34.53
CA ASP A 19 -10.19 -4.99 -35.16
C ASP A 19 -9.52 -3.67 -34.75
N LYS A 20 -9.53 -2.68 -35.65
CA LYS A 20 -8.92 -1.38 -35.42
C LYS A 20 -9.82 -0.44 -34.62
N ASP A 21 -11.12 -0.71 -34.54
CA ASP A 21 -12.08 0.09 -33.79
C ASP A 21 -11.97 -0.21 -32.28
N PRO A 22 -11.58 0.78 -31.44
CA PRO A 22 -11.52 0.61 -29.99
C PRO A 22 -12.89 0.25 -29.37
N GLN A 23 -13.98 0.71 -29.96
CA GLN A 23 -15.32 0.38 -29.47
C GLN A 23 -15.63 -1.10 -29.70
N MET A 24 -15.23 -1.65 -30.86
CA MET A 24 -15.35 -3.07 -31.15
C MET A 24 -14.49 -3.90 -30.19
N GLN A 25 -13.25 -3.47 -29.92
CA GLN A 25 -12.37 -4.13 -28.95
C GLN A 25 -12.98 -4.21 -27.54
N GLU A 26 -13.60 -3.12 -27.08
CA GLU A 26 -14.30 -3.09 -25.79
C GLU A 26 -15.53 -3.99 -25.78
N GLN A 27 -16.29 -4.03 -26.87
CA GLN A 27 -17.42 -4.95 -27.04
C GLN A 27 -16.98 -6.41 -27.04
N VAL A 28 -15.84 -6.75 -27.64
CA VAL A 28 -15.27 -8.10 -27.59
C VAL A 28 -14.90 -8.47 -26.15
N CYS A 29 -14.29 -7.56 -25.39
CA CYS A 29 -14.01 -7.77 -23.97
C CYS A 29 -15.30 -8.05 -23.19
N GLY A 30 -16.32 -7.21 -23.37
CA GLY A 30 -17.64 -7.38 -22.75
C GLY A 30 -18.28 -8.72 -23.10
N ALA A 31 -18.29 -9.08 -24.38
CA ALA A 31 -18.85 -10.35 -24.84
C ALA A 31 -18.11 -11.57 -24.27
N LEU A 32 -16.78 -11.52 -24.15
CA LEU A 32 -16.00 -12.57 -23.49
C LEU A 32 -16.35 -12.68 -22.01
N CYS A 33 -16.56 -11.56 -21.32
CA CYS A 33 -16.99 -11.54 -19.92
C CYS A 33 -18.39 -12.11 -19.75
N ASP A 34 -19.37 -11.62 -20.51
CA ASP A 34 -20.76 -12.08 -20.51
C ASP A 34 -20.85 -13.58 -20.80
N PHE A 35 -20.03 -14.07 -21.73
CA PHE A 35 -19.97 -15.49 -22.02
C PHE A 35 -19.31 -16.29 -20.88
N GLY A 36 -18.27 -15.71 -20.27
CA GLY A 36 -17.58 -16.23 -19.11
C GLY A 36 -18.48 -16.39 -17.88
N GLU A 37 -19.54 -15.58 -17.73
CA GLU A 37 -20.56 -15.75 -16.67
C GLU A 37 -21.27 -17.11 -16.73
N SER A 38 -21.41 -17.66 -17.93
CA SER A 38 -22.08 -18.95 -18.15
C SER A 38 -21.12 -20.13 -18.33
N LYS A 39 -19.91 -19.87 -18.85
CA LYS A 39 -18.92 -20.86 -19.30
C LYS A 39 -17.49 -20.40 -18.97
N PRO A 40 -17.14 -20.22 -17.68
CA PRO A 40 -15.87 -19.62 -17.29
C PRO A 40 -14.67 -20.47 -17.72
N ALA A 41 -14.74 -21.80 -17.54
CA ALA A 41 -13.64 -22.70 -17.88
C ALA A 41 -13.35 -22.73 -19.39
N GLU A 42 -14.39 -22.76 -20.23
CA GLU A 42 -14.23 -22.78 -21.68
C GLU A 42 -13.70 -21.45 -22.22
N VAL A 43 -14.17 -20.32 -21.70
CA VAL A 43 -13.66 -18.99 -22.08
C VAL A 43 -12.20 -18.82 -21.68
N LEU A 44 -11.86 -19.15 -20.43
CA LEU A 44 -10.48 -19.04 -19.94
C LEU A 44 -9.52 -19.96 -20.71
N SER A 45 -9.94 -21.18 -21.01
CA SER A 45 -9.17 -22.11 -21.85
C SER A 45 -8.95 -21.54 -23.25
N ALA A 46 -9.96 -20.94 -23.86
CA ALA A 46 -9.85 -20.35 -25.20
C ALA A 46 -8.92 -19.12 -25.21
N CYS A 47 -9.03 -18.24 -24.21
CA CYS A 47 -8.16 -17.07 -24.07
C CYS A 47 -6.70 -17.48 -23.86
N GLU A 48 -6.44 -18.45 -22.98
CA GLU A 48 -5.11 -18.99 -22.71
C GLU A 48 -4.50 -19.63 -23.98
N GLU A 49 -5.26 -20.46 -24.67
CA GLU A 49 -4.84 -21.10 -25.91
C GLU A 49 -4.55 -20.07 -27.02
N HIS A 50 -5.42 -19.08 -27.19
CA HIS A 50 -5.23 -18.03 -28.20
C HIS A 50 -3.97 -17.19 -27.93
N LEU A 51 -3.73 -16.78 -26.69
CA LEU A 51 -2.54 -16.02 -26.31
C LEU A 51 -1.25 -16.83 -26.50
N ARG A 52 -1.30 -18.15 -26.24
CA ARG A 52 -0.18 -19.08 -26.44
C ARG A 52 0.11 -19.33 -27.93
N LEU A 53 -0.91 -19.50 -28.76
CA LEU A 53 -0.74 -19.74 -30.21
C LEU A 53 -0.30 -18.48 -30.97
N HIS A 54 -0.72 -17.29 -30.52
CA HIS A 54 -0.45 -16.02 -31.21
C HIS A 54 0.64 -15.20 -30.51
N GLU A 55 1.86 -15.73 -30.41
CA GLU A 55 2.95 -15.07 -29.68
C GLU A 55 3.31 -13.66 -30.18
N LYS A 56 3.06 -13.39 -31.47
CA LYS A 56 3.33 -12.11 -32.16
C LYS A 56 2.16 -11.13 -32.11
N LEU A 57 1.06 -11.48 -31.45
CA LEU A 57 -0.09 -10.58 -31.27
C LEU A 57 0.37 -9.30 -30.55
N ALA A 58 -0.04 -8.13 -31.05
CA ALA A 58 0.38 -6.86 -30.47
C ALA A 58 -0.11 -6.69 -29.02
N HIS A 59 0.69 -6.04 -28.19
CA HIS A 59 0.41 -5.88 -26.75
C HIS A 59 -0.97 -5.28 -26.42
N PRO A 60 -1.51 -4.28 -27.16
CA PRO A 60 -2.86 -3.76 -26.88
C PRO A 60 -3.94 -4.85 -26.98
N TYR A 61 -3.86 -5.73 -27.97
CA TYR A 61 -4.80 -6.83 -28.15
C TYR A 61 -4.67 -7.89 -27.04
N ARG A 62 -3.42 -8.23 -26.67
CA ARG A 62 -3.17 -9.13 -25.53
C ARG A 62 -3.73 -8.57 -24.22
N THR A 63 -3.65 -7.25 -24.05
CA THR A 63 -4.18 -6.55 -22.87
C THR A 63 -5.69 -6.74 -22.73
N ILE A 64 -6.45 -6.66 -23.83
CA ILE A 64 -7.91 -6.84 -23.82
C ILE A 64 -8.26 -8.27 -23.37
N ILE A 65 -7.57 -9.27 -23.92
CA ILE A 65 -7.80 -10.68 -23.57
C ILE A 65 -7.48 -10.92 -22.09
N LEU A 66 -6.36 -10.39 -21.60
CA LEU A 66 -5.98 -10.51 -20.18
C LEU A 66 -6.97 -9.81 -19.25
N ARG A 67 -7.52 -8.65 -19.62
CA ARG A 67 -8.59 -7.99 -18.85
C ARG A 67 -9.86 -8.82 -18.80
N ALA A 68 -10.28 -9.43 -19.91
CA ALA A 68 -11.41 -10.35 -19.90
C ALA A 68 -11.14 -11.56 -19.00
N MET A 69 -9.93 -12.14 -19.06
CA MET A 69 -9.53 -13.22 -18.16
C MET A 69 -9.56 -12.79 -16.68
N GLU A 70 -9.07 -11.60 -16.33
CA GLU A 70 -9.11 -11.06 -14.97
C GLU A 70 -10.55 -11.00 -14.43
N ILE A 71 -11.49 -10.48 -15.22
CA ILE A 71 -12.90 -10.33 -14.84
C ILE A 71 -13.53 -11.72 -14.63
N VAL A 72 -13.40 -12.62 -15.61
CA VAL A 72 -13.97 -13.98 -15.53
C VAL A 72 -13.38 -14.76 -14.36
N VAL A 73 -12.07 -14.68 -14.14
CA VAL A 73 -11.43 -15.29 -12.95
C VAL A 73 -11.98 -14.68 -11.67
N SER A 74 -12.10 -13.35 -11.59
CA SER A 74 -12.55 -12.67 -10.37
C SER A 74 -13.97 -13.07 -9.97
N ASN A 75 -14.86 -13.27 -10.95
CA ASN A 75 -16.26 -13.64 -10.71
C ASN A 75 -16.42 -15.14 -10.43
N HIS A 76 -15.62 -16.01 -11.05
CA HIS A 76 -15.79 -17.47 -10.99
C HIS A 76 -14.62 -18.22 -10.34
N ILE A 77 -13.76 -17.57 -9.57
CA ILE A 77 -12.57 -18.19 -8.95
C ILE A 77 -12.89 -19.46 -8.15
N SER A 78 -14.10 -19.56 -7.58
CA SER A 78 -14.56 -20.72 -6.80
C SER A 78 -14.87 -21.96 -7.65
N GLU A 79 -15.12 -21.78 -8.95
CA GLU A 79 -15.45 -22.83 -9.91
C GLU A 79 -14.22 -23.37 -10.64
N LEU A 80 -13.12 -22.60 -10.66
CA LEU A 80 -11.87 -23.02 -11.31
C LEU A 80 -11.28 -24.27 -10.63
N ASP A 81 -10.84 -25.21 -11.45
CA ASP A 81 -10.02 -26.35 -11.00
C ASP A 81 -8.53 -25.98 -10.93
N LYS A 82 -7.73 -26.88 -10.35
CA LYS A 82 -6.29 -26.65 -10.13
C LYS A 82 -5.48 -26.66 -11.43
N ASP A 83 -5.90 -27.39 -12.45
CA ASP A 83 -5.17 -27.48 -13.73
C ASP A 83 -5.34 -26.20 -14.54
N MET A 84 -6.58 -25.71 -14.63
CA MET A 84 -6.90 -24.44 -15.24
C MET A 84 -6.20 -23.28 -14.53
N ALA A 85 -6.26 -23.25 -13.19
CA ALA A 85 -5.55 -22.24 -12.41
C ALA A 85 -4.05 -22.26 -12.70
N ARG A 86 -3.41 -23.43 -12.74
CA ARG A 86 -1.98 -23.56 -13.08
C ARG A 86 -1.66 -23.04 -14.49
N ALA A 87 -2.48 -23.37 -15.48
CA ALA A 87 -2.30 -22.89 -16.85
C ALA A 87 -2.38 -21.35 -16.93
N ILE A 88 -3.39 -20.75 -16.29
CA ILE A 88 -3.57 -19.29 -16.24
C ILE A 88 -2.41 -18.61 -15.50
N ILE A 89 -1.95 -19.18 -14.38
CA ILE A 89 -0.81 -18.66 -13.61
C ILE A 89 0.45 -18.62 -14.48
N LEU A 90 0.76 -19.72 -15.15
CA LEU A 90 1.95 -19.81 -16.00
C LEU A 90 1.86 -18.83 -17.18
N LEU A 91 0.71 -18.75 -17.83
CA LEU A 91 0.47 -17.80 -18.93
C LEU A 91 0.68 -16.36 -18.44
N ALA A 92 -0.02 -15.94 -17.40
CA ALA A 92 0.02 -14.56 -16.91
C ALA A 92 1.41 -14.18 -16.37
N SER A 93 2.09 -15.09 -15.67
CA SER A 93 3.49 -14.90 -15.23
C SER A 93 4.43 -14.69 -16.42
N ASN A 94 4.26 -15.45 -17.49
CA ASN A 94 5.07 -15.31 -18.69
C ASN A 94 4.74 -14.02 -19.45
N GLU A 95 3.47 -13.69 -19.65
CA GLU A 95 3.03 -12.43 -20.25
C GLU A 95 3.62 -11.21 -19.53
N MET A 96 3.54 -11.22 -18.20
CA MET A 96 4.05 -10.14 -17.36
C MET A 96 5.56 -9.92 -17.48
N THR A 97 6.33 -10.95 -17.83
CA THR A 97 7.81 -10.94 -17.81
C THR A 97 8.46 -11.18 -19.17
N LYS A 98 7.66 -11.31 -20.25
CA LYS A 98 8.10 -11.70 -21.58
C LYS A 98 9.05 -10.69 -22.22
N VAL A 99 8.88 -9.39 -21.93
CA VAL A 99 9.79 -8.33 -22.36
C VAL A 99 10.38 -7.61 -21.16
N LYS A 100 11.62 -7.15 -21.27
CA LYS A 100 12.30 -6.39 -20.21
C LYS A 100 11.86 -4.92 -20.16
N GLU A 101 11.38 -4.40 -21.27
CA GLU A 101 10.88 -3.04 -21.37
C GLU A 101 9.52 -2.91 -20.68
N LEU A 102 9.25 -1.75 -20.09
CA LEU A 102 7.99 -1.50 -19.42
C LEU A 102 6.91 -1.19 -20.44
N VAL A 103 5.99 -2.14 -20.64
CA VAL A 103 4.75 -1.97 -21.41
C VAL A 103 3.60 -2.01 -20.41
N SER A 104 3.35 -0.84 -19.80
CA SER A 104 2.55 -0.68 -18.58
C SER A 104 1.21 -1.42 -18.63
N ASP A 105 0.37 -1.16 -19.64
CA ASP A 105 -1.01 -1.67 -19.65
C ASP A 105 -1.08 -3.19 -19.78
N TRP A 106 -0.25 -3.78 -20.65
CA TRP A 106 -0.21 -5.22 -20.89
C TRP A 106 0.34 -5.98 -19.69
N GLN A 107 1.48 -5.52 -19.15
CA GLN A 107 2.10 -6.16 -17.99
C GLN A 107 1.24 -5.99 -16.73
N GLN A 108 0.56 -4.85 -16.59
CA GLN A 108 -0.41 -4.64 -15.52
C GLN A 108 -1.63 -5.56 -15.66
N ALA A 109 -2.18 -5.75 -16.86
CA ALA A 109 -3.29 -6.69 -17.06
C ALA A 109 -2.87 -8.13 -16.70
N ALA A 110 -1.67 -8.55 -17.08
CA ALA A 110 -1.13 -9.85 -16.69
C ALA A 110 -0.94 -9.97 -15.15
N SER A 111 -0.44 -8.92 -14.50
CA SER A 111 -0.33 -8.83 -13.04
C SER A 111 -1.70 -8.96 -12.38
N SER A 112 -2.73 -8.28 -12.89
CA SER A 112 -4.09 -8.34 -12.34
C SER A 112 -4.71 -9.74 -12.44
N VAL A 113 -4.47 -10.48 -13.53
CA VAL A 113 -4.88 -11.89 -13.64
C VAL A 113 -4.26 -12.73 -12.52
N LEU A 114 -2.95 -12.58 -12.26
CA LEU A 114 -2.28 -13.30 -11.16
C LEU A 114 -2.85 -12.93 -9.79
N VAL A 115 -3.17 -11.65 -9.58
CA VAL A 115 -3.82 -11.17 -8.35
C VAL A 115 -5.21 -11.78 -8.17
N ALA A 116 -6.02 -11.84 -9.24
CA ALA A 116 -7.35 -12.44 -9.21
C ALA A 116 -7.27 -13.94 -8.88
N VAL A 117 -6.39 -14.70 -9.56
CA VAL A 117 -6.18 -16.12 -9.26
C VAL A 117 -5.64 -16.34 -7.84
N GLY A 118 -4.78 -15.44 -7.38
CA GLY A 118 -4.16 -15.45 -6.04
C GLY A 118 -5.14 -15.28 -4.89
N ARG A 119 -6.38 -14.87 -5.12
CA ARG A 119 -7.43 -14.84 -4.08
C ARG A 119 -7.75 -16.23 -3.53
N ARG A 120 -7.60 -17.28 -4.34
CA ARG A 120 -7.86 -18.67 -3.94
C ARG A 120 -6.63 -19.58 -4.05
N PHE A 121 -5.86 -19.45 -5.13
CA PHE A 121 -4.73 -20.32 -5.44
C PHE A 121 -3.39 -19.68 -5.08
N ILE A 122 -3.33 -18.99 -3.93
CA ILE A 122 -2.17 -18.19 -3.53
C ILE A 122 -0.86 -18.97 -3.49
N SER A 123 -0.88 -20.21 -2.99
CA SER A 123 0.32 -21.03 -2.90
C SER A 123 0.93 -21.33 -4.28
N SER A 124 0.09 -21.60 -5.29
CA SER A 124 0.55 -21.85 -6.66
C SER A 124 1.03 -20.56 -7.35
N VAL A 125 0.38 -19.42 -7.07
CA VAL A 125 0.85 -18.11 -7.55
C VAL A 125 2.21 -17.76 -6.93
N MET A 126 2.38 -18.01 -5.63
CA MET A 126 3.65 -17.79 -4.93
C MET A 126 4.74 -18.72 -5.46
N GLU A 127 4.47 -20.00 -5.68
CA GLU A 127 5.44 -20.94 -6.26
C GLU A 127 5.98 -20.42 -7.61
N GLU A 128 5.10 -19.98 -8.50
CA GLU A 128 5.48 -19.42 -9.81
C GLU A 128 6.26 -18.09 -9.66
N LEU A 129 5.75 -17.13 -8.88
CA LEU A 129 6.40 -15.82 -8.75
C LEU A 129 7.75 -15.88 -8.04
N LEU A 130 7.86 -16.71 -6.99
CA LEU A 130 9.10 -16.86 -6.23
C LEU A 130 10.18 -17.60 -7.04
N SER A 131 9.81 -18.45 -7.99
CA SER A 131 10.77 -19.03 -8.94
C SER A 131 11.52 -17.94 -9.73
N LYS A 132 10.86 -16.79 -9.99
CA LYS A 132 11.41 -15.62 -10.72
C LYS A 132 11.97 -14.54 -9.79
N PHE A 133 12.00 -14.76 -8.47
CA PHE A 133 12.43 -13.81 -7.46
C PHE A 133 13.62 -14.38 -6.66
N GLN A 134 14.81 -14.37 -7.28
CA GLN A 134 16.01 -15.05 -6.76
C GLN A 134 16.99 -14.09 -6.07
N PRO A 135 17.62 -14.48 -4.95
CA PRO A 135 18.48 -13.59 -4.17
C PRO A 135 19.65 -13.03 -5.00
N GLY A 136 19.90 -11.73 -4.86
CA GLY A 136 21.01 -11.03 -5.53
C GLY A 136 20.80 -10.72 -7.02
N LEU A 137 19.75 -11.26 -7.66
CA LEU A 137 19.37 -10.91 -9.03
C LEU A 137 18.18 -9.97 -9.02
N LEU A 138 18.27 -8.85 -9.75
CA LEU A 138 17.12 -7.94 -9.88
C LEU A 138 16.01 -8.60 -10.72
N PRO A 139 14.81 -8.81 -10.16
CA PRO A 139 13.68 -9.35 -10.90
C PRO A 139 13.09 -8.31 -11.84
N HIS A 140 12.17 -8.74 -12.70
CA HIS A 140 11.34 -7.82 -13.47
C HIS A 140 10.50 -6.95 -12.51
N PRO A 141 10.34 -5.62 -12.75
CA PRO A 141 9.58 -4.74 -11.86
C PRO A 141 8.15 -5.23 -11.58
N CYS A 142 7.49 -5.80 -12.58
CA CYS A 142 6.13 -6.33 -12.43
C CYS A 142 6.05 -7.54 -11.49
N THR A 143 7.11 -8.35 -11.36
CA THR A 143 7.13 -9.43 -10.36
C THR A 143 7.00 -8.86 -8.95
N VAL A 144 7.75 -7.80 -8.64
CA VAL A 144 7.73 -7.13 -7.34
C VAL A 144 6.39 -6.41 -7.12
N HIS A 145 5.88 -5.74 -8.16
CA HIS A 145 4.56 -5.09 -8.12
C HIS A 145 3.41 -6.08 -7.87
N THR A 146 3.46 -7.27 -8.50
CA THR A 146 2.44 -8.31 -8.30
C THR A 146 2.49 -8.87 -6.89
N LEU A 147 3.68 -9.13 -6.33
CA LEU A 147 3.80 -9.54 -4.93
C LEU A 147 3.20 -8.48 -3.99
N ALA A 148 3.48 -7.20 -4.24
CA ALA A 148 2.90 -6.09 -3.47
C ALA A 148 1.37 -6.05 -3.59
N SER A 149 0.82 -6.21 -4.80
CA SER A 149 -0.62 -6.20 -5.06
C SER A 149 -1.32 -7.40 -4.42
N LEU A 150 -0.70 -8.58 -4.46
CA LEU A 150 -1.19 -9.78 -3.78
C LEU A 150 -1.31 -9.53 -2.27
N SER A 151 -0.31 -8.90 -1.65
CA SER A 151 -0.30 -8.63 -0.21
C SER A 151 -1.46 -7.74 0.27
N VAL A 152 -2.03 -6.93 -0.63
CA VAL A 152 -3.23 -6.12 -0.38
C VAL A 152 -4.50 -6.93 -0.65
N SER A 153 -4.51 -7.73 -1.72
CA SER A 153 -5.72 -8.48 -2.13
C SER A 153 -6.01 -9.73 -1.30
N ASN A 154 -4.98 -10.32 -0.69
CA ASN A 154 -5.06 -11.57 0.06
C ASN A 154 -4.03 -11.57 1.20
N VAL A 155 -4.25 -10.72 2.19
CA VAL A 155 -3.36 -10.54 3.36
C VAL A 155 -3.06 -11.88 4.03
N PHE A 156 -4.10 -12.65 4.36
CA PHE A 156 -3.96 -13.92 5.07
C PHE A 156 -3.18 -14.99 4.29
N GLY A 157 -3.35 -15.03 2.97
CA GLY A 157 -2.63 -15.95 2.10
C GLY A 157 -1.17 -15.57 1.85
N VAL A 158 -0.83 -14.28 1.92
CA VAL A 158 0.49 -13.75 1.52
C VAL A 158 1.45 -13.62 2.70
N VAL A 159 0.98 -13.15 3.86
CA VAL A 159 1.85 -12.87 5.02
C VAL A 159 2.72 -14.06 5.45
N PRO A 160 2.25 -15.33 5.41
CA PRO A 160 3.10 -16.48 5.70
C PRO A 160 4.35 -16.62 4.80
N PHE A 161 4.34 -16.03 3.59
CA PHE A 161 5.47 -16.04 2.67
C PHE A 161 6.41 -14.83 2.85
N LEU A 162 5.99 -13.78 3.57
CA LEU A 162 6.70 -12.51 3.60
C LEU A 162 8.07 -12.59 4.28
N THR A 163 8.28 -13.48 5.24
CA THR A 163 9.61 -13.70 5.84
C THR A 163 10.63 -14.12 4.77
N SER A 164 10.28 -15.13 3.95
CA SER A 164 11.13 -15.59 2.85
C SER A 164 11.30 -14.54 1.74
N ILE A 165 10.24 -13.81 1.42
CA ILE A 165 10.29 -12.73 0.41
C ILE A 165 11.22 -11.61 0.87
N LEU A 166 11.09 -11.14 2.11
CA LEU A 166 11.91 -10.05 2.66
C LEU A 166 13.38 -10.46 2.75
N SER A 167 13.68 -11.64 3.29
CA SER A 167 15.04 -12.20 3.32
C SER A 167 15.68 -12.26 1.92
N THR A 168 14.92 -12.71 0.92
CA THR A 168 15.38 -12.79 -0.48
C THR A 168 15.56 -11.41 -1.12
N MET A 169 14.72 -10.44 -0.75
CA MET A 169 14.72 -9.08 -1.28
C MET A 169 15.92 -8.26 -0.80
N LEU A 170 16.40 -8.46 0.43
CA LEU A 170 17.43 -7.62 1.05
C LEU A 170 18.69 -7.43 0.19
N PRO A 171 19.34 -8.49 -0.36
CA PRO A 171 20.49 -8.32 -1.24
C PRO A 171 20.18 -7.53 -2.53
N MET A 172 18.94 -7.59 -3.02
CA MET A 172 18.51 -6.89 -4.24
C MET A 172 18.43 -5.38 -4.03
N LEU A 173 18.11 -4.92 -2.82
CA LEU A 173 18.08 -3.50 -2.49
C LEU A 173 19.47 -2.87 -2.72
N GLY A 174 20.54 -3.55 -2.30
CA GLY A 174 21.91 -3.10 -2.58
C GLY A 174 22.28 -3.12 -4.07
N ALA A 175 21.69 -4.04 -4.84
CA ALA A 175 21.93 -4.16 -6.28
C ALA A 175 21.15 -3.13 -7.13
N ALA A 176 20.07 -2.57 -6.60
CA ALA A 176 19.19 -1.64 -7.31
C ALA A 176 19.89 -0.28 -7.56
N LYS A 177 20.32 -0.05 -8.79
CA LYS A 177 20.98 1.21 -9.19
C LYS A 177 19.98 2.30 -9.60
N HIS A 178 18.98 1.94 -10.39
CA HIS A 178 18.03 2.88 -10.98
C HIS A 178 16.87 3.22 -10.02
N ASP A 179 16.53 4.52 -9.95
CA ASP A 179 15.44 5.02 -9.10
C ASP A 179 14.08 4.39 -9.43
N SER A 180 13.83 4.02 -10.69
CA SER A 180 12.61 3.32 -11.09
C SER A 180 12.42 2.00 -10.33
N MET A 181 13.46 1.18 -10.24
CA MET A 181 13.41 -0.08 -9.50
C MET A 181 13.35 0.14 -7.99
N LYS A 182 14.09 1.15 -7.47
CA LYS A 182 14.05 1.50 -6.04
C LYS A 182 12.65 1.93 -5.59
N VAL A 183 11.93 2.69 -6.42
CA VAL A 183 10.53 3.07 -6.14
C VAL A 183 9.63 1.84 -6.06
N VAL A 184 9.82 0.87 -6.96
CA VAL A 184 9.06 -0.39 -6.94
C VAL A 184 9.31 -1.17 -5.65
N PHE A 185 10.56 -1.25 -5.19
CA PHE A 185 10.87 -1.86 -3.89
C PHE A 185 10.28 -1.09 -2.71
N CYS A 186 10.30 0.25 -2.73
CA CYS A 186 9.66 1.05 -1.68
C CYS A 186 8.16 0.77 -1.59
N CYS A 187 7.47 0.75 -2.74
CA CYS A 187 6.04 0.41 -2.80
C CYS A 187 5.77 -1.01 -2.24
N ALA A 188 6.58 -2.01 -2.61
CA ALA A 188 6.42 -3.35 -2.08
C ALA A 188 6.65 -3.41 -0.56
N LEU A 189 7.73 -2.81 -0.05
CA LEU A 189 8.00 -2.77 1.39
C LEU A 189 6.91 -2.05 2.18
N GLN A 190 6.33 -0.99 1.62
CA GLN A 190 5.17 -0.31 2.18
C GLN A 190 3.98 -1.28 2.30
N ARG A 191 3.59 -1.93 1.20
CA ARG A 191 2.44 -2.84 1.17
C ARG A 191 2.63 -4.08 2.01
N PHE A 192 3.83 -4.66 2.02
CA PHE A 192 4.16 -5.78 2.89
C PHE A 192 4.05 -5.37 4.36
N SER A 193 4.53 -4.18 4.72
CA SER A 193 4.42 -3.69 6.10
C SER A 193 2.96 -3.44 6.49
N GLU A 194 2.16 -2.83 5.62
CA GLU A 194 0.70 -2.64 5.83
C GLU A 194 0.00 -4.00 5.99
N SER A 195 0.29 -4.98 5.12
CA SER A 195 -0.28 -6.33 5.15
C SER A 195 0.07 -7.10 6.42
N ILE A 196 1.33 -7.04 6.88
CA ILE A 196 1.75 -7.64 8.16
C ILE A 196 0.96 -7.02 9.31
N LEU A 197 0.84 -5.69 9.35
CA LEU A 197 0.09 -5.01 10.42
C LEU A 197 -1.40 -5.39 10.41
N GLU A 198 -2.01 -5.50 9.23
CA GLU A 198 -3.40 -5.94 9.08
C GLU A 198 -3.60 -7.38 9.53
N TYR A 199 -2.69 -8.30 9.18
CA TYR A 199 -2.72 -9.68 9.64
C TYR A 199 -2.63 -9.77 11.17
N LEU A 200 -1.69 -9.03 11.77
CA LEU A 200 -1.50 -9.01 13.23
C LEU A 200 -2.68 -8.37 13.97
N ALA A 201 -3.42 -7.45 13.33
CA ALA A 201 -4.62 -6.86 13.89
C ALA A 201 -5.84 -7.80 13.87
N ASN A 202 -5.82 -8.83 13.01
CA ASN A 202 -6.93 -9.76 12.78
C ASN A 202 -6.50 -11.23 12.97
N LEU A 203 -5.69 -11.50 14.00
CA LEU A 203 -5.16 -12.85 14.29
C LEU A 203 -6.26 -13.90 14.56
N ASP A 204 -7.44 -13.46 14.98
CA ASP A 204 -8.61 -14.31 15.19
C ASP A 204 -9.15 -14.93 13.89
N GLN A 205 -8.92 -14.26 12.75
CA GLN A 205 -9.30 -14.72 11.41
C GLN A 205 -8.12 -15.33 10.64
N ALA A 206 -6.92 -15.25 11.20
CA ALA A 206 -5.70 -15.65 10.53
C ALA A 206 -5.56 -17.18 10.42
N PRO A 207 -5.04 -17.69 9.29
CA PRO A 207 -4.78 -19.12 9.11
C PRO A 207 -3.66 -19.63 10.04
N ASP A 208 -2.73 -18.77 10.44
CA ASP A 208 -1.70 -19.05 11.42
C ASP A 208 -1.66 -17.94 12.49
N PRO A 209 -2.35 -18.12 13.63
CA PRO A 209 -2.39 -17.11 14.69
C PRO A 209 -1.06 -17.02 15.48
N THR A 210 -0.05 -17.85 15.16
CA THR A 210 1.23 -17.85 15.86
C THR A 210 2.23 -16.84 15.30
N VAL A 211 1.94 -16.24 14.13
CA VAL A 211 2.75 -15.20 13.50
C VAL A 211 2.91 -14.02 14.45
N ARG A 212 4.16 -13.57 14.63
CA ARG A 212 4.49 -12.43 15.51
C ARG A 212 5.26 -11.38 14.74
N LYS A 213 5.13 -10.13 15.21
CA LYS A 213 5.89 -8.98 14.71
C LYS A 213 7.41 -9.28 14.62
N ASP A 214 7.97 -9.96 15.61
CA ASP A 214 9.41 -10.25 15.69
C ASP A 214 9.94 -11.08 14.51
N ALA A 215 9.09 -11.88 13.86
CA ALA A 215 9.48 -12.71 12.72
C ALA A 215 9.94 -11.87 11.51
N PHE A 216 9.48 -10.62 11.40
CA PHE A 216 9.79 -9.73 10.29
C PHE A 216 10.78 -8.63 10.67
N ALA A 217 11.02 -8.41 11.96
CA ALA A 217 11.68 -7.21 12.47
C ALA A 217 13.11 -7.03 11.95
N SER A 218 13.89 -8.11 11.86
CA SER A 218 15.27 -8.07 11.35
C SER A 218 15.32 -7.65 9.89
N ASP A 219 14.50 -8.28 9.03
CA ASP A 219 14.53 -8.00 7.60
C ASP A 219 13.95 -6.63 7.27
N ILE A 220 12.86 -6.23 7.95
CA ILE A 220 12.31 -4.88 7.81
C ILE A 220 13.34 -3.83 8.26
N PHE A 221 14.08 -4.07 9.34
CA PHE A 221 15.12 -3.13 9.77
C PHE A 221 16.27 -3.05 8.76
N GLY A 222 16.71 -4.19 8.20
CA GLY A 222 17.73 -4.19 7.14
C GLY A 222 17.31 -3.38 5.92
N ALA A 223 16.05 -3.50 5.49
CA ALA A 223 15.50 -2.71 4.40
C ALA A 223 15.36 -1.23 4.79
N TYR A 224 14.85 -0.96 6.00
CA TYR A 224 14.71 0.39 6.57
C TYR A 224 16.06 1.13 6.52
N ASP A 225 17.14 0.47 6.93
CA ASP A 225 18.47 1.07 7.02
C ASP A 225 18.96 1.55 5.66
N ILE A 226 18.83 0.72 4.62
CA ILE A 226 19.18 1.07 3.23
C ILE A 226 18.32 2.24 2.74
N LEU A 227 17.00 2.16 2.93
CA LEU A 227 16.06 3.19 2.49
C LEU A 227 16.37 4.54 3.15
N PHE A 228 16.48 4.56 4.47
CA PHE A 228 16.63 5.79 5.26
C PHE A 228 18.03 6.40 5.16
N HIS A 229 19.08 5.58 5.19
CA HIS A 229 20.45 6.09 5.20
C HIS A 229 21.00 6.33 3.80
N GLN A 230 20.58 5.55 2.79
CA GLN A 230 21.15 5.66 1.44
C GLN A 230 20.17 6.32 0.46
N TRP A 231 18.97 5.79 0.31
CA TRP A 231 18.04 6.22 -0.76
C TRP A 231 17.36 7.56 -0.46
N LEU A 232 16.99 7.81 0.80
CA LEU A 232 16.40 9.08 1.21
C LEU A 232 17.37 10.26 1.02
N GLN A 233 18.67 10.02 1.15
CA GLN A 233 19.70 11.06 1.06
C GLN A 233 20.07 11.38 -0.39
N SER A 234 20.17 10.36 -1.25
CA SER A 234 20.72 10.48 -2.60
C SER A 234 19.69 10.40 -3.73
N GLY A 235 18.44 10.03 -3.43
CA GLY A 235 17.40 9.80 -4.43
C GLY A 235 16.79 11.08 -5.03
N GLY A 236 16.22 10.93 -6.24
CA GLY A 236 15.35 11.94 -6.84
C GLY A 236 14.10 12.25 -6.00
N ALA A 237 13.32 13.27 -6.36
CA ALA A 237 12.13 13.67 -5.59
C ALA A 237 11.11 12.51 -5.44
N LYS A 238 10.81 11.81 -6.53
CA LYS A 238 9.90 10.65 -6.56
C LYS A 238 10.37 9.51 -5.66
N LEU A 239 11.66 9.14 -5.74
CA LEU A 239 12.22 8.09 -4.89
C LEU A 239 12.18 8.49 -3.41
N ARG A 240 12.56 9.73 -3.09
CA ARG A 240 12.55 10.20 -1.70
C ARG A 240 11.15 10.20 -1.09
N LEU A 241 10.12 10.54 -1.86
CA LEU A 241 8.75 10.42 -1.38
C LEU A 241 8.36 8.95 -1.15
N ALA A 242 8.63 8.08 -2.12
CA ALA A 242 8.35 6.65 -1.99
C ALA A 242 9.06 6.02 -0.78
N VAL A 243 10.28 6.47 -0.45
CA VAL A 243 10.96 6.09 0.78
C VAL A 243 10.15 6.54 2.00
N VAL A 244 9.76 7.81 2.09
CA VAL A 244 8.95 8.31 3.22
C VAL A 244 7.66 7.50 3.40
N GLU A 245 6.97 7.18 2.29
CA GLU A 245 5.77 6.35 2.30
C GLU A 245 6.01 4.94 2.83
N ALA A 246 7.13 4.31 2.47
CA ALA A 246 7.51 3.00 2.98
C ALA A 246 7.90 3.05 4.47
N LEU A 247 8.63 4.10 4.89
CA LEU A 247 9.08 4.25 6.28
C LEU A 247 7.91 4.33 7.27
N GLY A 248 6.78 4.91 6.87
CA GLY A 248 5.56 5.01 7.68
C GLY A 248 5.13 3.69 8.33
N PRO A 249 4.61 2.72 7.56
CA PRO A 249 4.19 1.43 8.12
C PRO A 249 5.39 0.60 8.61
N MET A 250 6.58 0.71 7.99
CA MET A 250 7.76 -0.02 8.45
C MET A 250 8.12 0.33 9.90
N SER A 251 7.97 1.60 10.32
CA SER A 251 8.22 2.04 11.70
C SER A 251 7.53 1.19 12.77
N HIS A 252 6.33 0.67 12.50
CA HIS A 252 5.62 -0.21 13.43
C HIS A 252 6.24 -1.60 13.56
N LEU A 253 7.06 -2.03 12.61
CA LEU A 253 7.65 -3.36 12.55
C LEU A 253 9.13 -3.37 13.02
N LEU A 254 9.73 -2.20 13.28
CA LEU A 254 11.08 -2.12 13.82
C LEU A 254 11.13 -2.65 15.28
N PRO A 255 12.30 -3.19 15.70
CA PRO A 255 12.62 -3.35 17.11
C PRO A 255 12.55 -2.00 17.85
N SER A 256 11.99 -1.98 19.05
CA SER A 256 11.74 -0.74 19.80
C SER A 256 13.01 0.11 20.02
N GLU A 257 14.12 -0.54 20.38
CA GLU A 257 15.41 0.14 20.57
C GLU A 257 15.90 0.79 19.28
N LYS A 258 15.74 0.10 18.15
CA LYS A 258 16.13 0.62 16.84
C LYS A 258 15.26 1.76 16.39
N LEU A 259 13.95 1.71 16.64
CA LEU A 259 13.08 2.85 16.34
C LEU A 259 13.52 4.09 17.16
N GLU A 260 13.76 3.93 18.47
CA GLU A 260 14.17 5.02 19.36
C GLU A 260 15.49 5.68 18.90
N GLU A 261 16.47 4.88 18.46
CA GLU A 261 17.74 5.39 17.89
C GLU A 261 17.52 6.26 16.63
N GLN A 262 16.52 5.93 15.81
CA GLN A 262 16.29 6.57 14.52
C GLN A 262 15.39 7.80 14.59
N LEU A 263 14.46 7.86 15.54
CA LEU A 263 13.46 8.94 15.68
C LEU A 263 14.05 10.36 15.65
N PRO A 264 15.17 10.68 16.34
CA PRO A 264 15.73 12.04 16.35
C PRO A 264 16.14 12.53 14.96
N LYS A 265 16.52 11.62 14.06
CA LYS A 265 16.88 11.93 12.67
C LYS A 265 15.68 11.79 11.73
N LEU A 266 14.81 10.82 11.99
CA LEU A 266 13.66 10.51 11.14
C LEU A 266 12.65 11.66 11.15
N LEU A 267 12.23 12.14 12.33
CA LEU A 267 11.20 13.16 12.44
C LEU A 267 11.56 14.46 11.71
N PRO A 268 12.75 15.08 11.93
CA PRO A 268 13.11 16.28 11.19
C PRO A 268 13.20 16.07 9.67
N ARG A 269 13.66 14.89 9.23
CA ARG A 269 13.78 14.57 7.80
C ARG A 269 12.41 14.45 7.14
N VAL A 270 11.44 13.77 7.77
CA VAL A 270 10.06 13.67 7.26
C VAL A 270 9.40 15.04 7.25
N LEU A 271 9.53 15.82 8.33
CA LEU A 271 8.96 17.17 8.41
C LEU A 271 9.52 18.13 7.33
N ALA A 272 10.76 17.93 6.88
CA ALA A 272 11.36 18.74 5.83
C ALA A 272 10.61 18.64 4.48
N PHE A 273 9.85 17.57 4.24
CA PHE A 273 9.06 17.42 3.01
C PHE A 273 7.87 18.37 2.95
N TYR A 274 7.33 18.82 4.09
CA TYR A 274 6.26 19.83 4.09
C TYR A 274 6.68 21.16 3.46
N LYS A 275 7.97 21.51 3.47
CA LYS A 275 8.48 22.76 2.89
C LYS A 275 8.30 22.85 1.37
N LYS A 276 8.17 21.71 0.69
CA LYS A 276 8.04 21.65 -0.78
C LYS A 276 6.59 21.67 -1.26
N HIS A 277 5.61 21.58 -0.35
CA HIS A 277 4.16 21.65 -0.60
C HIS A 277 3.59 20.66 -1.63
N THR A 278 4.38 19.73 -2.17
CA THR A 278 3.90 18.69 -3.10
C THR A 278 3.61 17.41 -2.32
N GLU A 279 2.47 16.77 -2.59
CA GLU A 279 2.11 15.43 -2.07
C GLU A 279 2.10 15.32 -0.53
N THR A 280 1.69 16.39 0.16
CA THR A 280 1.71 16.49 1.63
C THR A 280 0.86 15.41 2.33
N VAL A 281 -0.19 14.89 1.67
CA VAL A 281 -1.02 13.81 2.20
C VAL A 281 -0.21 12.55 2.53
N HIS A 282 0.74 12.18 1.67
CA HIS A 282 1.60 11.00 1.85
C HIS A 282 2.59 11.21 3.01
N VAL A 283 3.09 12.45 3.15
CA VAL A 283 3.95 12.86 4.27
C VAL A 283 3.18 12.78 5.59
N SER A 284 1.95 13.33 5.63
CA SER A 284 1.09 13.31 6.82
C SER A 284 0.70 11.89 7.23
N LYS A 285 0.31 11.04 6.25
CA LYS A 285 -0.02 9.62 6.52
C LYS A 285 1.16 8.90 7.16
N SER A 286 2.34 9.01 6.54
CA SER A 286 3.56 8.34 7.00
C SER A 286 4.01 8.87 8.35
N LEU A 287 3.97 10.19 8.54
CA LEU A 287 4.28 10.81 9.83
C LEU A 287 3.35 10.31 10.93
N SER A 288 2.06 10.20 10.66
CA SER A 288 1.12 9.69 11.65
C SER A 288 1.40 8.22 12.02
N GLN A 289 1.81 7.36 11.07
CA GLN A 289 2.23 5.98 11.37
C GLN A 289 3.53 5.97 12.21
N ILE A 290 4.51 6.80 11.86
CA ILE A 290 5.75 6.95 12.64
C ILE A 290 5.45 7.40 14.07
N LEU A 291 4.56 8.38 14.24
CA LEU A 291 4.15 8.85 15.56
C LEU A 291 3.46 7.74 16.34
N GLU A 292 2.51 7.00 15.75
CA GLU A 292 1.85 5.87 16.43
C GLU A 292 2.85 4.80 16.85
N ALA A 293 3.82 4.46 16.01
CA ALA A 293 4.88 3.53 16.33
C ALA A 293 5.74 4.05 17.51
N ALA A 294 6.16 5.32 17.46
CA ALA A 294 6.95 5.96 18.53
C ALA A 294 6.20 5.99 19.87
N VAL A 295 4.90 6.27 19.83
CA VAL A 295 4.03 6.24 21.00
C VAL A 295 3.89 4.83 21.55
N SER A 296 3.68 3.83 20.68
CA SER A 296 3.52 2.43 21.10
C SER A 296 4.73 1.86 21.86
N VAL A 297 5.93 2.40 21.61
CA VAL A 297 7.17 2.00 22.30
C VAL A 297 7.52 2.91 23.49
N GLY A 298 6.68 3.91 23.80
CA GLY A 298 6.92 4.84 24.91
C GLY A 298 8.10 5.80 24.69
N SER A 299 8.31 6.24 23.44
CA SER A 299 9.43 7.09 23.05
C SER A 299 9.50 8.40 23.84
N ARG A 300 10.68 8.72 24.37
CA ARG A 300 10.96 10.03 25.02
C ARG A 300 11.39 11.08 24.01
N THR A 301 11.84 10.65 22.83
CA THR A 301 12.27 11.53 21.75
C THR A 301 11.14 12.46 21.29
N LEU A 302 9.88 12.00 21.35
CA LEU A 302 8.72 12.82 21.00
C LEU A 302 8.64 14.11 21.81
N ASP A 303 9.00 14.10 23.10
CA ASP A 303 8.95 15.28 23.95
C ASP A 303 9.91 16.39 23.48
N ILE A 304 11.07 16.00 22.98
CA ILE A 304 12.11 16.90 22.49
C ILE A 304 11.64 17.57 21.19
N HIS A 305 11.01 16.80 20.29
CA HIS A 305 10.58 17.27 18.98
C HIS A 305 9.14 17.81 18.94
N LEU A 306 8.39 17.73 20.05
CA LEU A 306 6.96 18.05 20.10
C LEU A 306 6.65 19.44 19.55
N ASN A 307 7.40 20.47 19.95
CA ASN A 307 7.17 21.84 19.48
C ASN A 307 7.34 21.96 17.97
N SER A 308 8.35 21.29 17.38
CA SER A 308 8.55 21.29 15.93
C SER A 308 7.47 20.51 15.17
N LEU A 309 6.99 19.40 15.74
CA LEU A 309 5.91 18.60 15.19
C LEU A 309 4.61 19.41 15.17
N LEU A 310 4.24 19.98 16.32
CA LEU A 310 3.04 20.81 16.47
C LEU A 310 3.08 22.02 15.53
N ALA A 311 4.22 22.71 15.42
CA ALA A 311 4.37 23.83 14.50
C ALA A 311 4.19 23.42 13.03
N ALA A 312 4.83 22.33 12.60
CA ALA A 312 4.73 21.86 11.22
C ALA A 312 3.32 21.37 10.87
N LEU A 313 2.70 20.56 11.74
CA LEU A 313 1.34 20.05 11.55
C LEU A 313 0.30 21.19 11.57
N HIS A 314 0.48 22.16 12.47
CA HIS A 314 -0.41 23.32 12.55
C HIS A 314 -0.30 24.20 11.30
N ALA A 315 0.90 24.35 10.74
CA ALA A 315 1.05 25.03 9.46
C ALA A 315 0.26 24.32 8.33
N GLN A 316 0.22 22.98 8.33
CA GLN A 316 -0.55 22.22 7.33
C GLN A 316 -2.07 22.37 7.50
N ILE A 317 -2.60 22.37 8.73
CA ILE A 317 -4.04 22.54 8.96
C ILE A 317 -4.51 23.97 8.64
N CYS A 318 -3.62 24.96 8.77
CA CYS A 318 -3.92 26.37 8.50
C CYS A 318 -3.87 26.76 7.01
N VAL A 319 -3.49 25.84 6.11
CA VAL A 319 -3.52 26.09 4.67
C VAL A 319 -4.97 26.30 4.22
N PRO A 320 -5.31 27.43 3.58
CA PRO A 320 -6.66 27.69 3.10
C PRO A 320 -7.14 26.57 2.16
N VAL A 321 -8.36 26.08 2.38
CA VAL A 321 -9.03 25.19 1.45
C VAL A 321 -9.58 26.05 0.31
N GLU A 322 -8.72 26.44 -0.62
CA GLU A 322 -9.16 27.00 -1.89
C GLU A 322 -9.83 25.87 -2.68
N SER A 323 -11.17 25.83 -2.63
CA SER A 323 -12.06 24.87 -3.31
C SER A 323 -11.70 23.38 -3.16
N SER A 324 -12.29 22.72 -2.16
CA SER A 324 -12.72 21.30 -2.20
C SER A 324 -11.85 20.26 -2.93
N SER A 325 -10.52 20.39 -2.95
CA SER A 325 -9.66 19.37 -3.55
C SER A 325 -9.64 18.13 -2.64
N PRO A 326 -10.01 16.94 -3.14
CA PRO A 326 -10.00 15.70 -2.35
C PRO A 326 -8.65 15.43 -1.66
N LEU A 327 -7.55 15.83 -2.30
CA LEU A 327 -6.19 15.68 -1.77
C LEU A 327 -5.93 16.56 -0.54
N VAL A 328 -6.43 17.81 -0.55
CA VAL A 328 -6.30 18.73 0.58
C VAL A 328 -7.12 18.22 1.76
N MET A 329 -8.36 17.77 1.51
CA MET A 329 -9.20 17.18 2.55
C MET A 329 -8.60 15.90 3.13
N SER A 330 -8.00 15.05 2.29
CA SER A 330 -7.31 13.85 2.73
C SER A 330 -6.09 14.19 3.60
N ASN A 331 -5.29 15.17 3.18
CA ASN A 331 -4.16 15.65 3.98
C ASN A 331 -4.62 16.19 5.34
N GLN A 332 -5.70 16.97 5.40
CA GLN A 332 -6.26 17.46 6.66
C GLN A 332 -6.65 16.32 7.59
N LYS A 333 -7.26 15.24 7.08
CA LYS A 333 -7.60 14.05 7.89
C LYS A 333 -6.35 13.41 8.50
N GLU A 334 -5.29 13.24 7.72
CA GLU A 334 -4.02 12.66 8.21
C GLU A 334 -3.30 13.58 9.21
N VAL A 335 -3.36 14.91 9.01
CA VAL A 335 -2.83 15.88 9.98
C VAL A 335 -3.61 15.82 11.30
N LEU A 336 -4.94 15.73 11.25
CA LEU A 336 -5.78 15.55 12.44
C LEU A 336 -5.49 14.22 13.15
N ARG A 337 -5.19 13.16 12.41
CA ARG A 337 -4.73 11.87 12.96
C ARG A 337 -3.42 12.04 13.74
N CYS A 338 -2.44 12.77 13.20
CA CYS A 338 -1.22 13.12 13.92
C CYS A 338 -1.52 13.85 15.24
N PHE A 339 -2.43 14.82 15.24
CA PHE A 339 -2.81 15.56 16.44
C PHE A 339 -3.50 14.66 17.48
N THR A 340 -4.32 13.69 17.07
CA THR A 340 -4.93 12.71 17.98
C THR A 340 -3.85 11.88 18.69
N VAL A 341 -2.84 11.43 17.95
CA VAL A 341 -1.71 10.66 18.51
C VAL A 341 -0.93 11.51 19.52
N LEU A 342 -0.59 12.76 19.16
CA LEU A 342 0.14 13.67 20.05
C LEU A 342 -0.67 14.08 21.29
N ALA A 343 -1.99 14.22 21.15
CA ALA A 343 -2.89 14.52 22.27
C ALA A 343 -2.93 13.39 23.30
N CYS A 344 -2.81 12.13 22.86
CA CYS A 344 -2.74 10.99 23.78
C CYS A 344 -1.45 10.96 24.60
N CYS A 345 -0.36 11.56 24.11
CA CYS A 345 0.96 11.51 24.76
C CYS A 345 1.28 12.74 25.59
N SER A 346 0.91 13.93 25.12
CA SER A 346 1.27 15.19 25.75
C SER A 346 0.14 16.22 25.66
N PRO A 347 -1.04 15.91 26.25
CA PRO A 347 -2.22 16.76 26.12
C PRO A 347 -1.97 18.19 26.61
N ASP A 348 -1.34 18.35 27.77
CA ASP A 348 -1.13 19.67 28.38
C ASP A 348 -0.22 20.56 27.53
N ARG A 349 0.85 19.98 26.95
CA ARG A 349 1.78 20.71 26.07
C ARG A 349 1.14 21.04 24.73
N LEU A 350 0.28 20.16 24.21
CA LEU A 350 -0.50 20.42 23.01
C LEU A 350 -1.47 21.59 23.24
N LEU A 351 -2.17 21.62 24.38
CA LEU A 351 -3.07 22.72 24.72
C LEU A 351 -2.31 24.03 24.94
N ALA A 352 -1.17 23.98 25.65
CA ALA A 352 -0.30 25.15 25.82
C ALA A 352 0.18 25.73 24.48
N PHE A 353 0.32 24.90 23.44
CA PHE A 353 0.65 25.34 22.09
C PHE A 353 -0.55 25.90 21.32
N LEU A 354 -1.74 25.31 21.45
CA LEU A 354 -2.92 25.68 20.67
C LEU A 354 -3.67 26.89 21.24
N LEU A 355 -3.87 26.96 22.56
CA LEU A 355 -4.72 28.00 23.16
C LEU A 355 -4.25 29.43 22.85
N PRO A 356 -2.95 29.78 22.95
CA PRO A 356 -2.49 31.13 22.59
C PRO A 356 -2.73 31.51 21.13
N LYS A 357 -2.98 30.53 20.25
CA LYS A 357 -3.23 30.78 18.82
C LYS A 357 -4.65 31.27 18.53
N LEU A 358 -5.59 31.06 19.46
CA LEU A 358 -6.96 31.56 19.35
C LEU A 358 -7.03 33.09 19.51
N ASP A 359 -6.11 33.67 20.27
CA ASP A 359 -6.03 35.12 20.52
C ASP A 359 -5.28 35.89 19.40
N THR A 360 -4.82 35.19 18.36
CA THR A 360 -4.09 35.81 17.25
C THR A 360 -5.04 36.57 16.31
N SER A 361 -4.56 37.67 15.70
CA SER A 361 -5.34 38.41 14.69
C SER A 361 -5.49 37.65 13.36
N ASN A 362 -4.73 36.57 13.16
CA ASN A 362 -4.74 35.78 11.94
C ASN A 362 -5.92 34.80 11.93
N GLU A 363 -6.94 35.11 11.13
CA GLU A 363 -8.14 34.29 10.99
C GLU A 363 -7.85 32.84 10.58
N ARG A 364 -6.92 32.62 9.64
CA ARG A 364 -6.55 31.27 9.18
C ARG A 364 -5.98 30.43 10.32
N THR A 365 -5.12 31.05 11.12
CA THR A 365 -4.52 30.43 12.32
C THR A 365 -5.61 30.06 13.34
N ARG A 366 -6.57 30.96 13.58
CA ARG A 366 -7.69 30.67 14.50
C ARG A 366 -8.57 29.53 13.99
N VAL A 367 -8.98 29.56 12.72
CA VAL A 367 -9.82 28.51 12.11
C VAL A 367 -9.12 27.15 12.16
N GLY A 368 -7.85 27.07 11.76
CA GLY A 368 -7.09 25.82 11.83
C GLY A 368 -6.94 25.31 13.27
N THR A 369 -6.70 26.21 14.23
CA THR A 369 -6.65 25.85 15.66
C THR A 369 -7.98 25.30 16.17
N LEU A 370 -9.10 25.95 15.84
CA LEU A 370 -10.44 25.49 16.20
C LEU A 370 -10.77 24.14 15.57
N GLN A 371 -10.34 23.87 14.34
CA GLN A 371 -10.50 22.56 13.70
C GLN A 371 -9.78 21.46 14.47
N VAL A 372 -8.53 21.69 14.88
CA VAL A 372 -7.77 20.74 15.70
C VAL A 372 -8.42 20.51 17.05
N LEU A 373 -8.79 21.58 17.76
CA LEU A 373 -9.45 21.47 19.07
C LEU A 373 -10.78 20.72 18.97
N ARG A 374 -11.63 21.08 17.99
CA ARG A 374 -12.91 20.39 17.73
C ARG A 374 -12.69 18.90 17.48
N HIS A 375 -11.69 18.55 16.66
CA HIS A 375 -11.37 17.15 16.38
C HIS A 375 -10.98 16.41 17.67
N ILE A 376 -9.99 16.92 18.42
CA ILE A 376 -9.49 16.28 19.64
C ILE A 376 -10.60 16.13 20.69
N ILE A 377 -11.44 17.14 20.90
CA ILE A 377 -12.56 17.06 21.86
C ILE A 377 -13.53 15.93 21.50
N ASN A 378 -13.76 15.72 20.19
CA ASN A 378 -14.66 14.68 19.71
C ASN A 378 -14.01 13.29 19.74
N THR A 379 -12.73 13.17 19.38
CA THR A 379 -12.07 11.86 19.18
C THR A 379 -11.30 11.35 20.39
N ALA A 380 -10.72 12.23 21.22
CA ALA A 380 -9.86 11.82 22.31
C ALA A 380 -10.62 11.05 23.42
N GLY A 381 -11.93 11.26 23.55
CA GLY A 381 -12.77 10.47 24.46
C GLY A 381 -12.96 9.01 24.04
N GLU A 382 -12.92 8.70 22.74
CA GLU A 382 -13.12 7.35 22.20
C GLU A 382 -11.77 6.60 22.12
N TYR A 383 -10.71 7.28 21.66
CA TYR A 383 -9.38 6.69 21.48
C TYR A 383 -8.69 6.27 22.80
N LEU A 384 -8.99 6.97 23.91
CA LEU A 384 -8.46 6.65 25.25
C LEU A 384 -9.13 5.42 25.89
N VAL A 385 -10.38 5.12 25.52
CA VAL A 385 -11.14 3.97 26.05
C VAL A 385 -10.73 2.68 25.35
N GLU A 386 -10.42 2.74 24.06
CA GLU A 386 -10.10 1.57 23.23
C GLU A 386 -8.67 1.01 23.46
N ARG A 387 -7.71 1.83 23.93
CA ARG A 387 -6.28 1.46 24.02
C ARG A 387 -5.70 1.25 25.42
N ARG A 388 -6.49 1.20 26.50
CA ARG A 388 -6.04 0.92 27.91
C ARG A 388 -4.69 1.60 28.26
N TRP A 389 -4.59 2.92 28.12
CA TRP A 389 -3.42 3.68 28.58
C TRP A 389 -3.55 4.02 30.07
N ASP A 390 -2.63 3.52 30.91
CA ASP A 390 -2.70 3.57 32.38
C ASP A 390 -2.16 4.87 33.05
N ARG A 391 -2.05 6.01 32.35
CA ARG A 391 -1.59 7.30 32.96
C ARG A 391 -2.33 8.54 32.44
N PRO A 392 -2.40 9.64 33.23
CA PRO A 392 -3.64 10.15 33.79
C PRO A 392 -4.51 10.87 32.76
N THR A 393 -5.64 10.21 32.48
CA THR A 393 -6.80 10.59 31.67
C THR A 393 -7.57 11.84 32.17
N LEU A 394 -7.04 12.61 33.11
CA LEU A 394 -7.77 13.69 33.79
C LEU A 394 -7.87 14.99 32.99
N SER A 395 -6.88 15.37 32.17
CA SER A 395 -6.90 16.68 31.48
C SER A 395 -7.80 16.70 30.23
N ILE A 396 -7.91 15.59 29.50
CA ILE A 396 -8.81 15.48 28.34
C ILE A 396 -10.27 15.38 28.79
N PHE A 397 -10.55 14.64 29.86
CA PHE A 397 -11.89 14.60 30.46
C PHE A 397 -12.27 15.93 31.12
N SER A 398 -11.33 16.66 31.75
CA SER A 398 -11.61 18.01 32.25
C SER A 398 -11.88 18.98 31.10
N MET A 399 -11.18 18.86 29.98
CA MET A 399 -11.42 19.68 28.79
C MET A 399 -12.83 19.48 28.20
N LYS A 400 -13.30 18.23 28.13
CA LYS A 400 -14.69 17.93 27.72
C LYS A 400 -15.70 18.54 28.70
N ARG A 401 -15.38 18.54 29.99
CA ARG A 401 -16.25 19.08 31.07
C ARG A 401 -16.25 20.61 31.14
N SER A 402 -15.13 21.28 30.86
CA SER A 402 -14.98 22.74 30.90
C SER A 402 -15.50 23.48 29.66
N ILE A 403 -15.88 22.75 28.61
CA ILE A 403 -16.46 23.31 27.37
C ILE A 403 -17.97 23.02 27.28
N LEU A 404 -18.45 22.00 28.00
CA LEU A 404 -19.88 21.67 28.14
C LEU A 404 -20.55 22.41 29.33
N LEU A 405 -19.77 23.11 30.13
CA LEU A 405 -20.18 24.08 31.16
C LEU A 405 -19.72 25.45 30.71
#